data_AF-A0A541BZL2-F1
#
_entry.id   AF-A0A541BZL2-F1
#
_cell.length_a   1.000
_cell.length_b   1.000
_cell.length_c   1.000
_cell.angle_alpha   90.00
_cell.angle_beta   90.00
_cell.angle_gamma   90.00
#
_symmetry.space_group_name_H-M   'P 1'
#
loop_
_entity.id
_entity.type
_entity.pdbx_description
1 polymer ?
#
loop_
_entity_poly.entity_id
_entity_poly.type
_entity_poly.pdbx_seq_one_letter_code
_entity_poly.pdbx_strand_id
1 'polypeptide(L)'
;MSRLKGLIATQIDQAIERAIASYHAFARDEPHSTDPKEFAAHHAACKAALAHLDLLLKIARITETPAPGAGETPDDRLALIAEARSAIGAAAGDEDDE
;
A
#
# COMPACT_ATOMS: atom_id res chain seq x y z
N MET A 1 -7.30 -8.37 10.88
CA MET A 1 -6.85 -8.52 9.47
C MET A 1 -6.56 -9.98 9.16
N SER A 2 -6.84 -10.48 7.95
CA SER A 2 -6.47 -11.85 7.56
C SER A 2 -4.94 -11.97 7.49
N ARG A 3 -4.38 -13.03 8.08
CA ARG A 3 -2.94 -13.36 8.06
C ARG A 3 -2.35 -13.27 6.64
N LEU A 4 -3.12 -13.66 5.63
CA LEU A 4 -2.71 -13.61 4.23
C LEU A 4 -2.49 -12.16 3.74
N LYS A 5 -3.39 -11.22 4.09
CA LYS A 5 -3.25 -9.81 3.71
C LYS A 5 -1.98 -9.19 4.31
N GLY A 6 -1.66 -9.52 5.55
CA GLY A 6 -0.42 -9.06 6.21
C GLY A 6 0.83 -9.58 5.52
N LEU A 7 0.85 -10.87 5.15
CA LEU A 7 1.96 -11.47 4.41
C LEU A 7 2.15 -10.87 3.01
N ILE A 8 1.05 -10.53 2.33
CA ILE A 8 1.11 -9.84 1.03
C ILE A 8 1.62 -8.42 1.21
N ALA A 9 1.11 -7.66 2.18
CA ALA A 9 1.56 -6.30 2.47
C ALA A 9 3.08 -6.23 2.71
N THR A 10 3.66 -7.21 3.43
CA THR A 10 5.11 -7.25 3.68
C THR A 10 5.97 -7.51 2.44
N GLN A 11 5.40 -8.06 1.37
CA GLN A 11 6.13 -8.47 0.17
C GLN A 11 5.83 -7.60 -1.05
N ILE A 12 4.73 -6.84 -1.03
CA ILE A 12 4.25 -6.12 -2.19
C ILE A 12 5.20 -5.00 -2.63
N ASP A 13 5.81 -4.30 -1.67
CA ASP A 13 6.77 -3.22 -1.95
C ASP A 13 8.00 -3.75 -2.69
N GLN A 14 8.58 -4.86 -2.20
CA GLN A 14 9.71 -5.52 -2.86
C GLN A 14 9.35 -6.04 -4.25
N ALA A 15 8.11 -6.52 -4.44
CA ALA A 15 7.64 -6.98 -5.74
C ALA A 15 7.50 -5.82 -6.73
N ILE A 16 6.98 -4.66 -6.29
CA ILE A 16 6.88 -3.44 -7.09
C ILE A 16 8.27 -2.95 -7.50
N GLU A 17 9.20 -2.84 -6.55
CA GLU A 17 10.59 -2.43 -6.84
C GLU A 17 11.26 -3.32 -7.89
N ARG A 18 11.11 -4.64 -7.73
CA ARG A 18 11.67 -5.62 -8.68
C ARG A 18 11.05 -5.49 -10.07
N ALA A 19 9.73 -5.29 -10.15
CA ALA A 19 9.04 -5.12 -11.42
C ALA A 19 9.45 -3.82 -12.12
N ILE A 20 9.63 -2.72 -11.38
CA ILE A 20 10.15 -1.44 -11.90
C ILE A 20 11.57 -1.63 -12.46
N ALA A 21 12.45 -2.25 -11.69
CA ALA A 21 13.84 -2.49 -12.11
C ALA A 21 13.90 -3.38 -13.37
N SER A 22 13.08 -4.43 -13.42
CA SER A 22 13.02 -5.35 -14.57
C SER A 22 12.48 -4.65 -15.81
N TYR A 23 11.43 -3.84 -15.68
CA TYR A 23 10.90 -3.03 -16.77
C TYR A 23 11.96 -2.07 -17.31
N HIS A 24 12.62 -1.30 -16.44
CA HIS A 24 13.65 -0.36 -16.88
C HIS A 24 14.83 -1.05 -17.54
N ALA A 25 15.28 -2.20 -17.03
CA ALA A 25 16.37 -2.96 -17.64
C ALA A 25 15.99 -3.44 -19.04
N PHE A 26 14.78 -3.99 -19.21
CA PHE A 26 14.30 -4.52 -20.49
C PHE A 26 13.97 -3.42 -21.50
N ALA A 27 13.32 -2.34 -21.06
CA ALA A 27 12.91 -1.23 -21.94
C ALA A 27 14.10 -0.39 -22.44
N ARG A 28 15.21 -0.35 -21.69
CA ARG A 28 16.43 0.35 -22.12
C ARG A 28 17.21 -0.39 -23.20
N ASP A 29 17.06 -1.71 -23.29
CA ASP A 29 17.64 -2.50 -24.36
C ASP A 29 16.68 -2.49 -25.55
N GLU A 30 16.60 -1.32 -26.20
CA GLU A 30 15.77 -1.13 -27.40
C GLU A 30 16.20 -2.16 -28.46
N PRO A 31 15.26 -2.82 -29.17
CA PRO A 31 15.61 -3.84 -30.14
C PRO A 31 16.54 -3.25 -31.20
N HIS A 32 17.77 -3.75 -31.25
CA HIS A 32 18.81 -3.36 -32.21
C HIS A 32 18.49 -3.76 -33.66
N SER A 33 17.31 -4.35 -33.88
CA SER A 33 16.88 -4.96 -35.12
C SER A 33 15.83 -4.12 -35.81
N THR A 34 15.93 -4.03 -37.13
CA THR A 34 14.91 -3.42 -37.98
C THR A 34 13.74 -4.36 -38.28
N ASP A 35 13.72 -5.59 -37.73
CA ASP A 35 12.60 -6.52 -37.90
C ASP A 35 11.36 -6.00 -37.15
N PRO A 36 10.26 -5.67 -37.87
CA PRO A 36 9.02 -5.22 -37.24
C PRO A 36 8.44 -6.21 -36.23
N LYS A 37 8.70 -7.52 -36.38
CA LYS A 37 8.23 -8.54 -35.43
C LYS A 37 8.94 -8.45 -34.10
N GLU A 38 10.25 -8.24 -34.12
CA GLU A 38 11.05 -8.11 -32.91
C GLU A 38 10.70 -6.81 -32.17
N PHE A 39 10.51 -5.72 -32.91
CA PHE A 39 9.97 -4.47 -32.38
C PHE A 39 8.61 -4.67 -31.69
N ALA A 40 7.65 -5.30 -32.38
CA ALA A 40 6.33 -5.56 -31.82
C ALA A 40 6.38 -6.45 -30.57
N ALA A 41 7.24 -7.47 -30.57
CA ALA A 41 7.43 -8.37 -29.43
C ALA A 41 8.02 -7.65 -28.22
N HIS A 42 9.03 -6.79 -28.43
CA HIS A 42 9.64 -5.98 -27.36
C HIS A 42 8.61 -5.03 -26.72
N HIS A 43 7.85 -4.30 -27.53
CA HIS A 43 6.80 -3.41 -27.03
C HIS A 43 5.66 -4.17 -26.34
N ALA A 44 5.28 -5.36 -26.83
CA ALA A 44 4.30 -6.20 -26.16
C ALA A 44 4.79 -6.65 -24.78
N ALA A 45 6.06 -7.03 -24.65
CA ALA A 45 6.67 -7.39 -23.37
C ALA A 45 6.72 -6.18 -22.41
N CYS A 46 7.10 -5.00 -22.89
CA CYS A 46 7.04 -3.76 -22.10
C CYS A 46 5.63 -3.46 -21.59
N LYS A 47 4.62 -3.59 -22.45
CA LYS A 47 3.21 -3.39 -22.07
C LYS A 47 2.76 -4.40 -21.01
N ALA A 48 3.17 -5.66 -21.14
CA ALA A 48 2.86 -6.69 -20.15
C ALA A 48 3.50 -6.39 -18.78
N ALA A 49 4.74 -5.89 -18.77
CA ALA A 49 5.41 -5.49 -17.54
C ALA A 49 4.70 -4.32 -16.84
N LEU A 50 4.24 -3.32 -17.60
CA LEU A 50 3.45 -2.20 -17.07
C LEU A 50 2.09 -2.67 -16.53
N ALA A 51 1.42 -3.61 -17.20
CA ALA A 51 0.18 -4.21 -16.70
C ALA A 51 0.41 -4.99 -15.40
N HIS A 52 1.53 -5.68 -15.26
CA HIS A 52 1.91 -6.34 -14.02
C HIS A 52 2.13 -5.34 -12.88
N LEU A 53 2.81 -4.20 -13.15
CA LEU A 53 2.97 -3.13 -12.17
C LEU A 53 1.63 -2.54 -11.70
N ASP A 54 0.69 -2.30 -12.62
CA ASP A 54 -0.65 -1.84 -12.27
C ASP A 54 -1.39 -2.83 -11.35
N LEU A 55 -1.26 -4.14 -11.60
CA LEU A 55 -1.82 -5.17 -10.72
C LEU A 55 -1.19 -5.15 -9.33
N LEU A 56 0.13 -5.00 -9.22
CA LEU A 56 0.83 -4.92 -7.95
C LEU A 56 0.39 -3.69 -7.14
N LEU A 57 0.23 -2.53 -7.79
CA LEU A 57 -0.27 -1.31 -7.15
C LEU A 57 -1.71 -1.46 -6.65
N LYS A 58 -2.57 -2.14 -7.42
CA LYS A 58 -3.93 -2.48 -6.98
C LYS A 58 -3.92 -3.40 -5.76
N ILE A 59 -3.02 -4.39 -5.73
CA ILE A 59 -2.83 -5.27 -4.58
C ILE A 59 -2.35 -4.47 -3.37
N ALA A 60 -1.35 -3.60 -3.54
CA ALA A 60 -0.83 -2.75 -2.46
C ALA A 60 -1.98 -1.95 -1.81
N ARG A 61 -2.79 -1.27 -2.63
CA ARG A 61 -3.93 -0.46 -2.17
C ARG A 61 -4.97 -1.25 -1.37
N ILE A 62 -5.23 -2.52 -1.70
CA ILE A 62 -6.21 -3.34 -0.95
C ILE A 62 -5.60 -4.01 0.29
N THR A 63 -4.26 -4.02 0.40
CA THR A 63 -3.52 -4.55 1.54
C THR A 63 -3.02 -3.49 2.51
N GLU A 64 -2.99 -2.22 2.09
CA GLU A 64 -2.72 -1.09 2.96
C GLU A 64 -3.68 -1.13 4.16
N THR A 65 -3.08 -1.18 5.35
CA THR A 65 -3.83 -0.91 6.57
C THR A 65 -3.94 0.61 6.64
N PRO A 66 -5.15 1.20 6.69
CA PRO A 66 -5.24 2.62 7.01
C PRO A 66 -4.47 2.86 8.31
N ALA A 67 -3.54 3.82 8.30
CA ALA A 67 -2.84 4.21 9.51
C ALA A 67 -3.88 4.53 10.60
N PRO A 68 -3.59 4.27 11.89
CA PRO A 68 -4.47 4.72 12.97
C PRO A 68 -4.74 6.22 12.81
N GLY A 69 -6.00 6.61 12.67
CA GLY A 69 -6.42 7.99 12.41
C GLY A 69 -6.43 8.43 10.93
N ALA A 70 -6.20 7.53 9.97
CA ALA A 70 -6.36 7.85 8.55
C ALA A 70 -7.84 8.09 8.23
N GLY A 71 -8.21 9.36 8.03
CA GLY A 71 -9.58 9.79 7.79
C GLY A 71 -10.28 10.41 9.00
N GLU A 72 -9.64 10.43 10.17
CA GLU A 72 -10.12 11.21 11.32
C GLU A 72 -9.76 12.68 11.13
N THR A 73 -10.75 13.55 11.33
CA THR A 73 -10.53 14.99 11.36
C THR A 73 -9.86 15.38 12.70
N PRO A 74 -9.24 16.58 12.76
CA PRO A 74 -8.75 17.12 14.03
C PRO A 74 -9.82 17.14 15.13
N ASP A 75 -11.09 17.35 14.76
CA ASP A 75 -12.23 17.37 15.67
C ASP A 75 -12.56 15.97 16.22
N ASP A 76 -12.51 14.93 15.37
CA ASP A 76 -12.71 13.53 15.80
C ASP A 76 -11.65 13.11 16.83
N ARG A 77 -10.39 13.52 16.62
CA ARG A 77 -9.29 13.29 17.58
C ARG A 77 -9.49 14.03 18.89
N LEU A 78 -9.98 15.27 18.85
CA LEU A 78 -10.26 16.06 20.05
C LEU A 78 -11.41 15.45 20.86
N ALA A 79 -12.45 14.96 20.18
CA ALA A 79 -13.56 14.25 20.82
C ALA A 79 -13.10 12.97 21.52
N LEU A 80 -12.28 12.15 20.87
CA LEU A 80 -11.68 10.94 21.46
C LEU A 80 -10.85 11.24 22.72
N ILE A 81 -10.05 12.32 22.70
CA ILE A 81 -9.26 12.73 23.88
C ILE A 81 -10.16 13.22 25.01
N ALA A 82 -11.23 13.95 24.69
CA ALA A 82 -12.19 14.43 25.69
C ALA A 82 -12.93 13.25 26.36
N GLU A 83 -13.37 12.28 25.58
CA GLU A 83 -14.01 11.06 26.09
C GLU A 83 -13.07 10.24 26.98
N ALA A 84 -11.82 10.03 26.54
CA ALA A 84 -10.82 9.33 27.34
C ALA A 84 -10.55 10.03 28.69
N ARG A 85 -10.46 11.36 28.70
CA ARG A 85 -10.30 12.15 29.93
C ARG A 85 -11.51 12.02 30.86
N SER A 86 -12.72 12.03 30.30
CA SER A 86 -13.96 11.86 31.06
C SER A 86 -14.04 10.48 31.72
N ALA A 87 -13.66 9.42 31.00
CA ALA A 87 -13.64 8.06 31.54
C ALA A 87 -12.65 7.89 32.70
N ILE A 88 -11.45 8.49 32.60
CA ILE A 88 -10.44 8.46 33.68
C ILE A 88 -10.93 9.26 34.90
N GLY A 89 -11.54 10.44 34.67
CA GLY A 89 -12.09 11.26 35.75
C GLY A 89 -13.26 10.59 36.49
N ALA A 90 -14.10 9.85 35.78
CA ALA A 90 -15.20 9.08 36.38
C ALA A 90 -14.71 7.89 37.22
N ALA A 91 -13.67 7.18 36.76
CA ALA A 91 -13.09 6.06 37.51
C ALA A 91 -12.38 6.50 38.79
N ALA A 92 -11.83 7.73 38.83
CA ALA A 92 -11.19 8.27 40.01
C ALA A 92 -12.17 8.84 41.07
N GLY A 93 -13.46 8.97 40.74
CA GLY A 93 -14.49 9.49 41.64
C GLY A 93 -15.27 8.41 42.40
N ASP A 94 -15.00 7.12 42.15
CA ASP A 94 -15.70 5.97 42.73
C ASP A 94 -14.90 5.30 43.88
N GLU A 95 -13.67 5.77 44.18
CA GLU A 95 -12.80 5.19 45.23
C GLU A 95 -12.92 5.88 46.61
N ASP A 96 -13.74 6.94 46.75
CA ASP A 96 -13.79 7.77 47.96
C ASP A 96 -15.05 7.57 48.86
N ASP A 97 -15.93 6.60 48.56
CA ASP A 97 -17.12 6.28 49.38
C ASP A 97 -16.98 4.92 50.12
N GLU A 98 -16.14 4.85 51.17
CA GLU A 98 -16.22 3.84 52.27
C GLU A 98 -16.11 4.49 53.66
#